data_AF-X1Q303-F1
#
_entry.id   AF-X1Q303-F1
#
_cell.length_a   1.000
_cell.length_b   1.000
_cell.length_c   1.000
_cell.angle_alpha   90.00
_cell.angle_beta   90.00
_cell.angle_gamma   90.00
#
_symmetry.space_group_name_H-M   'P 1'
#
loop_
_entity.id
_entity.type
_entity.pdbx_description
1 polymer ?
#
loop_
_entity_poly.entity_id
_entity_poly.type
_entity_poly.pdbx_seq_one_letter_code
_entity_poly.pdbx_strand_id
1 'polypeptide(L)' 'MGIFGRELWDTWDKTERILSSGELNIEPIITHRFSLSDFDRAFKTALSGEGCKVLLIPE' A
#
# COMPACT_ATOMS: atom_id res chain seq x y z
N MET A 1 1.08 -20.99 -0.87
CA MET A 1 -0.37 -21.25 -0.91
C MET A 1 -1.04 -19.97 -1.38
N GLY A 2 -1.61 -19.96 -2.58
CA GLY A 2 -2.26 -18.76 -3.14
C GLY A 2 -3.77 -18.80 -2.86
N ILE A 3 -4.34 -17.63 -2.59
CA ILE A 3 -5.79 -17.41 -2.54
C ILE A 3 -6.21 -17.00 -3.95
N PHE A 4 -7.19 -17.70 -4.54
CA PHE A 4 -7.60 -17.48 -5.94
C PHE A 4 -9.12 -17.38 -6.06
N GLY A 5 -9.61 -16.65 -7.06
CA GLY A 5 -11.03 -16.57 -7.39
C GLY A 5 -11.87 -15.87 -6.33
N ARG A 6 -13.02 -16.46 -5.94
CA ARG A 6 -14.01 -15.86 -5.03
C ARG A 6 -13.43 -15.44 -3.67
N GLU A 7 -12.48 -16.21 -3.14
CA GLU A 7 -11.87 -15.89 -1.85
C GLU A 7 -11.02 -14.61 -1.89
N LEU A 8 -10.45 -14.28 -3.05
CA LEU A 8 -9.73 -13.02 -3.24
C LEU A 8 -10.72 -11.85 -3.19
N TRP A 9 -11.84 -11.97 -3.92
CA TRP A 9 -12.91 -10.97 -3.92
C TRP A 9 -13.49 -10.76 -2.53
N ASP A 10 -13.82 -11.85 -1.82
CA ASP A 10 -14.34 -11.78 -0.45
C ASP A 10 -13.35 -11.07 0.49
N THR A 11 -12.04 -11.27 0.29
CA THR A 11 -11.01 -10.61 1.10
C THR A 11 -10.91 -9.12 0.75
N TRP A 12 -10.96 -8.77 -0.53
CA TRP A 12 -10.91 -7.37 -0.98
C TRP A 12 -12.13 -6.59 -0.51
N ASP A 13 -13.34 -7.16 -0.63
CA ASP A 13 -14.59 -6.55 -0.15
C ASP A 13 -14.53 -6.29 1.37
N LYS A 14 -14.00 -7.24 2.14
CA LYS A 14 -13.81 -7.08 3.60
C LYS A 14 -12.81 -5.97 3.90
N THR A 15 -11.66 -5.95 3.23
CA THR A 15 -10.64 -4.91 3.43
C THR A 15 -11.18 -3.53 3.05
N GLU A 16 -11.88 -3.39 1.93
CA GLU A 16 -12.50 -2.13 1.51
C GLU A 16 -13.47 -1.61 2.57
N ARG A 17 -14.36 -2.46 3.09
CA ARG A 17 -15.31 -2.07 4.15
C ARG A 17 -14.61 -1.54 5.38
N ILE A 18 -13.56 -2.21 5.85
CA ILE A 18 -12.76 -1.79 7.01
C ILE A 18 -12.10 -0.43 6.76
N LEU A 19 -11.58 -0.19 5.56
CA LEU A 19 -10.95 1.09 5.23
C LEU A 19 -11.99 2.22 5.11
N SER A 20 -13.13 1.94 4.48
CA SER A 20 -14.20 2.92 4.28
C SER A 20 -14.95 3.32 5.56
N SER A 21 -14.98 2.44 6.57
CA SER A 21 -15.63 2.75 7.85
C SER A 21 -14.87 3.79 8.66
N GLY A 22 -13.59 4.02 8.35
CA GLY A 22 -12.71 4.94 9.07
C GLY A 22 -12.28 4.43 10.46
N GLU A 23 -12.65 3.20 10.82
CA GLU A 23 -12.26 2.57 12.10
C GLU A 23 -10.75 2.28 12.17
N LEU A 24 -10.08 2.22 11.02
CA LEU A 24 -8.65 1.97 10.90
C LEU A 24 -7.95 3.13 10.17
N ASN A 25 -7.11 3.87 10.89
CA ASN A 25 -6.22 4.85 10.27
C ASN A 25 -4.96 4.16 9.71
N ILE A 26 -4.87 4.06 8.39
CA ILE A 26 -3.73 3.45 7.70
C ILE A 26 -2.57 4.42 7.45
N GLU A 27 -2.74 5.72 7.67
CA GLU A 27 -1.72 6.72 7.37
C GLU A 27 -0.33 6.42 7.97
N PRO A 28 -0.20 5.92 9.22
CA PRO A 28 1.11 5.64 9.81
C PRO A 28 1.93 4.55 9.10
N ILE A 29 1.30 3.68 8.30
CA ILE A 29 2.03 2.62 7.58
C ILE A 29 2.73 3.17 6.34
N ILE A 30 2.27 4.32 5.82
CA ILE A 30 2.85 5.00 4.65
C ILE A 30 4.01 5.87 5.13
N THR A 31 5.20 5.28 5.11
CA THR A 31 6.42 5.94 5.60
C THR A 31 7.02 6.94 4.63
N HIS A 32 6.84 6.73 3.32
CA HIS A 32 7.47 7.55 2.29
C HIS A 32 6.53 7.80 1.12
N ARG A 33 6.57 9.02 0.58
CA ARG A 33 5.84 9.44 -0.62
C ARG A 33 6.82 10.10 -1.57
N PHE A 34 6.82 9.63 -2.82
CA PHE A 34 7.63 10.17 -3.90
C PHE A 34 6.74 10.50 -5.09
N SER A 35 7.16 11.47 -5.91
CA SER A 35 6.59 11.61 -7.25
C SER A 35 6.87 10.34 -8.06
N LEU A 36 5.97 9.98 -8.96
CA LEU A 36 6.18 8.87 -9.90
C LEU A 36 7.47 9.06 -10.72
N SER A 37 7.86 10.31 -11.01
CA SER A 37 9.11 10.64 -11.69
C SER A 37 10.36 10.23 -10.90
N ASP A 38 10.26 10.14 -9.57
CA ASP A 38 11.36 9.79 -8.66
C ASP A 38 11.45 8.28 -8.38
N PHE A 39 10.97 7.45 -9.31
CA PHE A 39 10.89 5.99 -9.13
C PHE A 39 12.23 5.38 -8.68
N ASP A 40 13.35 5.80 -9.26
CA ASP A 40 14.68 5.28 -8.89
C ASP A 40 15.01 5.47 -7.41
N ARG A 41 14.66 6.64 -6.85
CA ARG A 41 14.87 6.93 -5.43
C ARG A 41 13.89 6.12 -4.58
N ALA A 42 12.63 6.04 -4.98
CA ALA A 42 11.60 5.30 -4.27
C ALA A 42 11.92 3.82 -4.14
N PHE A 43 12.41 3.18 -5.21
CA PHE A 43 12.83 1.77 -5.19
C PHE A 43 14.06 1.54 -4.31
N LYS A 44 15.06 2.44 -4.34
CA LYS A 44 16.22 2.36 -3.42
C LYS A 44 15.77 2.42 -1.96
N THR A 45 14.88 3.35 -1.60
CA THR A 45 14.32 3.44 -0.25
C THR A 45 13.53 2.18 0.12
N ALA A 46 12.68 1.67 -0.78
CA ALA A 46 11.93 0.43 -0.53
C ALA A 46 12.84 -0.78 -0.28
N LEU A 47 13.96 -0.90 -1.01
CA LEU A 47 14.93 -1.99 -0.87
C LEU A 47 15.86 -1.83 0.34
N SER A 48 16.10 -0.59 0.80
CA SER A 48 16.97 -0.32 1.95
C SER A 48 16.40 -0.83 3.29
N GLY A 49 15.08 -1.04 3.36
CA GLY A 49 14.39 -1.40 4.61
C GLY A 49 14.14 -0.22 5.56
N GLU A 50 14.45 1.01 5.16
CA GLU A 50 14.24 2.23 5.96
C GLU A 50 12.76 2.64 6.09
N GLY A 51 11.81 1.88 5.52
CA GLY A 51 10.38 2.18 5.55
C GLY A 51 9.49 0.95 5.48
N CYS A 52 8.21 1.13 5.79
CA CYS A 52 7.20 0.07 5.74
C CYS A 52 6.51 0.03 4.37
N LYS A 53 5.89 1.14 3.99
CA LYS A 53 5.25 1.31 2.67
C LYS A 53 5.75 2.60 2.02
N VAL A 54 6.18 2.47 0.77
CA VAL A 54 6.57 3.56 -0.11
C VAL A 54 5.45 3.74 -1.15
N LEU A 55 4.98 4.97 -1.32
CA LEU A 55 3.97 5.35 -2.30
C LEU A 55 4.58 6.20 -3.42
N LEU A 56 4.26 5.84 -4.66
CA LEU A 56 4.54 6.64 -5.85
C LEU A 56 3.24 7.32 -6.29
N ILE A 57 3.28 8.65 -6.40
CA ILE A 57 2.11 9.47 -6.74
C ILE A 57 2.33 9.99 -8.18
N PRO A 58 1.47 9.63 -9.15
CA PRO A 58 1.50 10.29 -10.45
C PRO A 58 1.17 11.76 -10.26
N GLU A 59 1.90 12.66 -10.95
CA GLU A 59 1.54 14.09 -11.02
C GLU A 59 0.10 14.29 -11.49
#